data_AF-A0A8I0K877-F1
#
_entry.id   AF-A0A8I0K877-F1
#
_cell.length_a   1.000
_cell.length_b   1.000
_cell.length_c   1.000
_cell.angle_alpha   90.00
_cell.angle_beta   90.00
_cell.angle_gamma   90.00
#
_symmetry.space_group_name_H-M   'P 1'
#
loop_
_entity.id
_entity.type
_entity.pdbx_description
1 polymer ?
#
loop_
_entity_poly.entity_id
_entity_poly.type
_entity_poly.pdbx_seq_one_letter_code
_entity_poly.pdbx_strand_id
1 'polypeptide(L)'
;MLLTQIIFSSVALLTIIIIFLFFRKVRKKRIIVTKKTTTEEDKKNNKLYKKDKQKERKQTLEQEIDNDVTQDDIKQIYKEDLEIVDIAKPLGKWTKMVMQNGGLMLRFAQLIKSEGGQKGFWQLFVEAQSSTKSKDKGKGR
;
A
#
# COMPACT_ATOMS: atom_id res chain seq x y z
N MET A 1 -36.81 48.79 -35.82
CA MET A 1 -35.86 47.71 -36.20
C MET A 1 -35.03 47.20 -35.02
N LEU A 2 -34.58 48.06 -34.09
CA LEU A 2 -33.76 47.63 -32.93
C LEU A 2 -34.55 46.81 -31.89
N LEU A 3 -35.80 47.17 -31.59
CA LEU A 3 -36.63 46.46 -30.59
C LEU A 3 -36.96 45.01 -30.98
N THR A 4 -37.21 44.76 -32.26
CA THR A 4 -37.48 43.40 -32.76
C THR A 4 -36.25 42.51 -32.66
N GLN A 5 -35.05 43.04 -32.92
CA GLN A 5 -33.81 42.28 -32.76
C GLN A 5 -33.52 41.95 -31.28
N ILE A 6 -33.84 42.86 -30.36
CA ILE A 6 -33.71 42.60 -28.91
C ILE A 6 -34.63 41.46 -28.48
N ILE A 7 -35.88 41.44 -28.94
CA ILE A 7 -36.84 40.37 -28.60
C ILE A 7 -36.38 39.02 -29.16
N PHE A 8 -35.95 38.96 -30.42
CA PHE A 8 -35.44 37.73 -31.02
C PHE A 8 -34.18 37.21 -30.31
N SER A 9 -33.26 38.10 -29.93
CA SER A 9 -32.04 37.75 -29.18
C SER A 9 -32.37 37.22 -27.78
N SER A 10 -33.34 37.83 -27.10
CA SER A 10 -33.84 37.39 -25.79
C SER A 10 -34.41 35.97 -25.86
N VAL A 11 -35.25 35.68 -26.86
CA VAL A 11 -35.84 34.35 -27.06
C VAL A 11 -34.75 33.33 -27.39
N ALA A 12 -33.80 33.67 -28.27
CA ALA A 12 -32.68 32.79 -28.61
C ALA A 12 -31.84 32.45 -27.37
N LEU A 13 -31.50 33.43 -26.54
CA LEU A 13 -30.75 33.20 -25.29
C LEU A 13 -31.50 32.29 -24.32
N LEU A 14 -32.81 32.47 -24.16
CA LEU A 14 -33.63 31.61 -23.30
C LEU A 14 -33.64 30.15 -23.78
N THR A 15 -33.73 29.92 -25.09
CA THR A 15 -33.68 28.55 -25.64
C THR A 15 -32.34 27.87 -25.38
N ILE A 16 -31.23 28.59 -25.52
CA ILE A 16 -29.88 28.07 -25.25
C ILE A 16 -29.73 27.70 -23.77
N ILE A 17 -30.24 28.55 -22.86
CA ILE A 17 -30.19 28.29 -21.41
C ILE A 17 -30.97 27.02 -21.05
N ILE A 18 -32.17 26.85 -21.61
CA ILE A 18 -33.02 25.66 -21.34
C ILE A 18 -32.31 24.39 -21.83
N ILE A 19 -31.74 24.41 -23.03
CA ILE A 19 -30.98 23.29 -23.60
C ILE A 19 -29.76 22.97 -22.73
N PHE A 20 -29.01 23.99 -22.30
CA PHE A 20 -27.86 23.82 -21.42
C PHE A 20 -28.23 23.18 -20.08
N LEU A 21 -29.33 23.63 -19.45
CA LEU A 21 -29.82 23.06 -18.19
C LEU A 21 -30.29 21.60 -18.37
N PHE A 22 -30.93 21.28 -19.49
CA PHE A 22 -31.34 19.91 -19.80
C PHE A 22 -30.12 18.97 -19.93
N PHE A 23 -29.10 19.37 -20.70
CA PHE A 23 -27.86 18.60 -20.82
C PHE A 23 -27.13 18.44 -19.49
N ARG A 24 -27.10 19.48 -18.65
CA ARG A 24 -26.50 19.41 -17.29
C ARG A 24 -27.22 18.39 -16.42
N LYS A 25 -28.56 18.32 -16.47
CA LYS A 25 -29.37 17.36 -15.71
C LYS A 25 -29.13 15.92 -16.16
N VAL A 26 -29.04 15.68 -17.47
CA VAL A 26 -28.77 14.34 -18.04
C VAL A 26 -27.36 13.88 -17.69
N ARG A 27 -26.34 14.73 -17.82
CA ARG A 27 -24.95 14.41 -17.42
C ARG A 27 -24.85 14.06 -15.94
N LYS A 28 -25.50 14.84 -15.06
CA LYS A 28 -25.51 14.59 -13.61
C LYS A 28 -26.10 13.22 -13.27
N LYS A 29 -27.21 12.81 -13.91
CA LYS A 29 -27.81 11.49 -13.70
C LYS A 29 -26.88 10.35 -14.13
N ARG A 30 -26.23 10.44 -15.30
CA ARG A 30 -25.32 9.39 -15.78
C ARG A 30 -24.10 9.22 -14.86
N ILE A 31 -23.50 10.32 -14.40
CA ILE A 31 -22.34 10.29 -13.49
C ILE A 31 -22.69 9.63 -12.14
N ILE A 32 -23.91 9.86 -11.62
CA ILE A 32 -24.35 9.25 -10.36
C ILE A 32 -24.53 7.74 -10.52
N VAL A 33 -25.08 7.29 -11.65
CA VAL A 33 -25.28 5.85 -11.91
C VAL A 33 -23.95 5.14 -12.09
N THR A 34 -23.04 5.66 -12.91
CA THR A 34 -21.72 5.04 -13.09
C THR A 34 -20.92 5.04 -11.79
N LYS A 35 -20.93 6.13 -11.01
CA LYS A 35 -20.21 6.16 -9.72
C LYS A 35 -20.74 5.12 -8.72
N LYS A 36 -22.06 4.86 -8.71
CA LYS A 36 -22.66 3.82 -7.86
C LYS A 36 -22.22 2.42 -8.29
N THR A 37 -22.22 2.12 -9.59
CA THR A 37 -21.79 0.81 -10.08
C THR A 37 -20.31 0.56 -9.84
N THR A 38 -19.42 1.54 -10.07
CA THR A 38 -17.99 1.39 -9.77
C THR A 38 -17.76 1.18 -8.27
N THR A 39 -18.45 1.92 -7.41
CA THR A 39 -18.29 1.78 -5.95
C THR A 39 -18.72 0.42 -5.43
N GLU A 40 -19.77 -0.18 -6.00
CA GLU A 40 -20.23 -1.52 -5.61
C GLU A 40 -19.31 -2.63 -6.15
N GLU A 41 -18.83 -2.49 -7.39
CA GLU A 41 -17.83 -3.39 -7.98
C GLU A 41 -16.51 -3.35 -7.19
N ASP A 42 -16.03 -2.16 -6.84
CA ASP A 42 -14.82 -1.98 -6.02
C ASP A 42 -14.98 -2.62 -4.64
N LYS A 43 -16.16 -2.49 -4.02
CA LYS A 43 -16.46 -3.15 -2.73
C LYS A 43 -16.48 -4.67 -2.86
N LYS A 44 -17.05 -5.20 -3.95
CA LYS A 44 -17.10 -6.65 -4.20
C LYS A 44 -15.70 -7.21 -4.47
N ASN A 45 -14.91 -6.53 -5.29
CA ASN A 45 -13.53 -6.91 -5.61
C ASN A 45 -12.62 -6.85 -4.39
N ASN A 46 -12.78 -5.83 -3.53
CA ASN A 46 -12.04 -5.72 -2.28
C ASN A 46 -12.39 -6.86 -1.30
N LYS A 47 -13.68 -7.24 -1.21
CA LYS A 47 -14.10 -8.41 -0.40
C LYS A 47 -13.52 -9.72 -0.94
N LEU A 48 -13.54 -9.90 -2.27
CA LEU A 48 -12.97 -11.08 -2.92
C LEU A 48 -11.46 -11.16 -2.68
N TYR A 49 -10.73 -10.07 -2.93
CA TYR A 49 -9.29 -9.96 -2.68
C TYR A 49 -8.91 -10.30 -1.24
N LYS A 50 -9.66 -9.79 -0.25
CA LYS A 50 -9.42 -10.10 1.17
C LYS A 50 -9.63 -11.58 1.47
N LYS A 51 -10.63 -12.22 0.85
CA LYS A 51 -10.94 -13.63 1.05
C LYS A 51 -9.86 -14.53 0.43
N ASP A 52 -9.41 -14.20 -0.77
CA ASP A 52 -8.36 -14.96 -1.46
C ASP A 52 -7.04 -14.86 -0.70
N LYS A 53 -6.65 -13.65 -0.27
CA LYS A 53 -5.46 -13.44 0.56
C LYS A 53 -5.50 -14.15 1.92
N GLN A 54 -6.70 -14.35 2.47
CA GLN A 54 -6.87 -15.12 3.71
C GLN A 54 -6.71 -16.62 3.45
N LYS A 55 -7.20 -17.11 2.29
CA LYS A 55 -7.07 -18.50 1.88
C LYS A 55 -5.60 -18.86 1.62
N GLU A 56 -4.88 -18.00 0.91
CA GLU A 56 -3.43 -18.17 0.67
C GLU A 56 -2.65 -18.29 1.98
N ARG A 57 -2.88 -17.38 2.95
CA ARG A 57 -2.20 -17.46 4.26
C ARG A 57 -2.48 -18.76 5.00
N LYS A 58 -3.71 -19.26 4.95
CA LYS A 58 -4.07 -20.53 5.60
C LYS A 58 -3.34 -21.70 4.94
N GLN A 59 -3.29 -21.72 3.61
CA GLN A 59 -2.58 -22.74 2.86
C GLN A 59 -1.08 -22.71 3.12
N THR A 60 -0.46 -21.52 3.17
CA THR A 60 0.96 -21.39 3.53
C THR A 60 1.22 -21.84 4.96
N LEU A 61 0.35 -21.48 5.91
CA LEU A 61 0.50 -21.91 7.30
C LEU A 61 0.36 -23.43 7.45
N GLU A 62 -0.60 -24.04 6.76
CA GLU A 62 -0.76 -25.50 6.72
C GLU A 62 0.47 -26.19 6.12
N GLN A 63 1.04 -25.63 5.04
CA GLN A 63 2.29 -26.13 4.45
C GLN A 63 3.52 -25.94 5.35
N GLU A 64 3.59 -24.87 6.14
CA GLU A 64 4.67 -24.65 7.12
C GLU A 64 4.56 -25.59 8.31
N ILE A 65 3.33 -25.94 8.74
CA ILE A 65 3.09 -26.89 9.83
C ILE A 65 3.39 -28.33 9.39
N ASP A 66 3.03 -28.70 8.15
CA ASP A 66 3.32 -30.04 7.60
C ASP A 66 4.81 -30.25 7.32
N ASN A 67 5.56 -29.18 7.05
CA ASN A 67 7.01 -29.19 6.91
C ASN A 67 7.69 -28.88 8.25
N ASP A 68 7.32 -29.56 9.33
CA ASP A 68 7.91 -29.41 10.67
C ASP A 68 9.42 -29.75 10.64
N VAL A 69 10.20 -28.79 10.14
CA VAL A 69 11.65 -28.72 10.24
C VAL A 69 11.88 -28.36 11.70
N THR A 70 12.34 -29.34 12.46
CA THR A 70 12.65 -29.20 13.87
C THR A 70 13.51 -27.94 14.07
N GLN A 71 13.25 -27.18 15.14
CA GLN A 71 13.99 -25.96 15.45
C GLN A 71 15.52 -26.17 15.50
N ASP A 72 15.96 -27.40 15.71
CA ASP A 72 17.36 -27.83 15.69
C ASP A 72 17.94 -28.03 14.27
N ASP A 73 17.14 -28.44 13.28
CA ASP A 73 17.55 -28.54 11.87
C ASP A 73 17.76 -27.15 11.26
N ILE A 74 16.90 -26.19 11.62
CA ILE A 74 17.05 -24.77 11.26
C ILE A 74 18.37 -24.22 11.82
N LYS A 75 18.67 -24.46 13.10
CA LYS A 75 19.92 -23.97 13.73
C LYS A 75 21.19 -24.55 13.09
N GLN A 76 21.15 -25.75 12.52
CA GLN A 76 22.30 -26.32 11.82
C GLN A 76 22.53 -25.70 10.44
N ILE A 77 21.46 -25.36 9.71
CA ILE A 77 21.56 -24.75 8.38
C ILE A 77 22.08 -23.30 8.46
N TYR A 78 21.75 -22.57 9.54
CA TYR A 78 22.10 -21.16 9.70
C TYR A 78 23.33 -20.89 10.59
N LYS A 79 24.25 -21.85 10.74
CA LYS A 79 25.62 -21.55 11.20
C LYS A 79 26.41 -20.80 10.11
N GLU A 80 25.85 -19.72 9.62
CA GLU A 80 26.58 -18.73 8.85
C GLU A 80 27.29 -17.83 9.86
N ASP A 81 28.63 -17.81 9.82
CA ASP A 81 29.43 -16.86 10.59
C ASP A 81 29.15 -15.45 10.04
N LEU A 82 28.08 -14.83 10.54
CA LEU A 82 27.63 -13.49 10.19
C LEU A 82 28.56 -12.46 10.83
N GLU A 83 29.74 -12.29 10.25
CA GLU A 83 30.65 -11.19 10.57
C GLU A 83 30.30 -9.96 9.72
N ILE A 84 30.01 -8.83 10.38
CA ILE A 84 29.84 -7.55 9.68
C ILE A 84 31.22 -7.05 9.31
N VAL A 85 31.67 -7.35 8.09
CA VAL A 85 32.98 -6.92 7.58
C VAL A 85 33.02 -5.42 7.32
N ASP A 86 31.97 -4.84 6.72
CA ASP A 86 31.84 -3.40 6.49
C ASP A 86 30.39 -3.00 6.19
N ILE A 87 30.01 -1.75 6.50
CA ILE A 87 28.73 -1.15 6.09
C ILE A 87 29.01 -0.22 4.92
N ALA A 88 28.71 -0.70 3.70
CA ALA A 88 28.88 0.09 2.49
C ALA A 88 28.10 1.42 2.57
N LYS A 89 28.75 2.51 2.12
CA LYS A 89 28.11 3.83 2.06
C LYS A 89 26.92 3.78 1.08
N PRO A 90 25.71 4.19 1.49
CA PRO A 90 24.54 4.19 0.60
C PRO A 90 24.77 5.12 -0.59
N LEU A 91 24.65 4.57 -1.80
CA LEU A 91 24.70 5.32 -3.06
C LEU A 91 23.28 5.67 -3.52
N GLY A 92 23.02 6.95 -3.74
CA GLY A 92 21.72 7.48 -4.17
C GLY A 92 20.83 8.00 -3.03
N LYS A 93 19.90 8.90 -3.39
CA LYS A 93 19.01 9.59 -2.42
C LYS A 93 18.06 8.63 -1.69
N TRP A 94 17.47 7.67 -2.41
CA TRP A 94 16.56 6.68 -1.85
C TRP A 94 17.25 5.69 -0.92
N THR A 95 18.40 5.16 -1.34
CA THR A 95 19.21 4.25 -0.52
C THR A 95 19.65 4.92 0.79
N LYS A 96 20.08 6.19 0.72
CA LYS A 96 20.37 7.00 1.91
C LYS A 96 19.16 7.13 2.81
N MET A 97 18.02 7.51 2.25
CA MET A 97 16.78 7.64 3.02
C MET A 97 16.39 6.34 3.72
N VAL A 98 16.48 5.18 3.04
CA VAL A 98 16.11 3.88 3.60
C VAL A 98 17.12 3.39 4.64
N MET A 99 18.43 3.54 4.39
CA MET A 99 19.47 3.07 5.32
C MET A 99 19.65 3.99 6.52
N GLN A 100 19.37 5.29 6.38
CA GLN A 100 19.57 6.29 7.45
C GLN A 100 18.29 6.55 8.26
N ASN A 101 17.09 6.31 7.73
CA ASN A 101 15.87 6.53 8.50
C ASN A 101 15.62 5.41 9.52
N GLY A 102 15.24 5.81 10.73
CA GLY A 102 14.66 4.91 11.73
C GLY A 102 15.66 3.99 12.44
N GLY A 103 16.97 4.15 12.23
CA GLY A 103 17.99 3.35 12.93
C GLY A 103 18.02 1.87 12.52
N LEU A 104 17.42 1.51 11.38
CA LEU A 104 17.32 0.13 10.89
C LEU A 104 18.67 -0.58 10.84
N MET A 105 19.65 0.02 10.18
CA MET A 105 20.98 -0.57 10.02
C MET A 105 21.72 -0.69 11.36
N LEU A 106 21.53 0.27 12.27
CA LEU A 106 22.11 0.21 13.61
C LEU A 106 21.50 -0.94 14.41
N ARG A 107 20.17 -1.08 14.38
CA ARG A 107 19.44 -2.16 15.06
C ARG A 107 19.78 -3.52 14.47
N PHE A 108 19.91 -3.59 13.15
CA PHE A 108 20.30 -4.80 12.45
C PHE A 108 21.72 -5.24 12.83
N ALA A 109 22.68 -4.30 12.89
CA ALA A 109 24.04 -4.60 13.33
C ALA A 109 24.10 -5.09 14.78
N GLN A 110 23.26 -4.53 15.67
CA GLN A 110 23.13 -5.01 17.05
C GLN A 110 22.61 -6.45 17.10
N LEU A 111 21.58 -6.76 16.29
CA LEU A 111 20.96 -8.08 16.23
C LEU A 111 21.91 -9.13 15.65
N ILE A 112 22.70 -8.79 14.62
CA ILE A 112 23.75 -9.68 14.11
C ILE A 112 24.79 -9.97 15.21
N LYS A 113 25.20 -8.96 15.98
CA LYS A 113 26.17 -9.16 17.06
C LYS A 113 25.63 -10.04 18.20
N SER A 114 24.34 -9.92 18.54
CA SER A 114 23.75 -10.68 19.64
C SER A 114 23.25 -12.07 19.23
N GLU A 115 22.75 -12.21 18.00
CA GLU A 115 21.95 -13.36 17.55
C GLU A 115 22.39 -13.92 16.19
N GLY A 116 23.45 -13.37 15.59
CA GLY A 116 24.00 -13.81 14.30
C GLY A 116 24.39 -15.28 14.24
N GLY A 117 24.83 -15.86 15.36
CA GLY A 117 25.16 -17.29 15.42
C GLY A 117 23.95 -18.22 15.60
N GLN A 118 22.74 -17.68 15.76
CA GLN A 118 21.52 -18.46 16.02
C GLN A 118 20.41 -18.24 14.99
N LYS A 119 20.43 -17.09 14.30
CA LYS A 119 19.41 -16.67 13.34
C LYS A 119 20.08 -16.28 12.03
N GLY A 120 19.45 -16.66 10.92
CA GLY A 120 19.94 -16.27 9.59
C GLY A 120 19.77 -14.78 9.30
N PHE A 121 20.54 -14.28 8.33
CA PHE A 121 20.55 -12.87 7.89
C PHE A 121 19.13 -12.29 7.72
N TRP A 122 18.26 -12.98 6.98
CA TRP A 122 16.92 -12.51 6.67
C TRP A 122 16.00 -12.43 7.89
N GLN A 123 16.14 -13.36 8.83
CA GLN A 123 15.36 -13.35 10.06
C GLN A 123 15.72 -12.12 10.90
N LEU A 124 17.01 -11.85 11.06
CA LEU A 124 17.51 -10.68 11.78
C LEU A 124 17.12 -9.37 11.08
N PHE A 125 17.07 -9.36 9.75
CA PHE A 125 16.72 -8.16 8.97
C PHE A 125 15.24 -7.81 9.13
N VAL A 126 14.36 -8.80 9.04
CA VAL A 126 12.91 -8.62 9.25
C VAL A 126 12.62 -8.20 10.69
N GLU A 127 13.33 -8.78 11.66
CA GLU A 127 13.22 -8.41 13.07
C GLU A 127 13.67 -6.96 13.31
N ALA A 128 14.83 -6.56 12.75
CA ALA A 128 15.30 -5.18 12.79
C ALA A 128 14.24 -4.23 12.21
N GLN A 129 13.72 -4.53 11.01
CA GLN A 129 12.70 -3.73 10.34
C GLN A 129 11.43 -3.59 11.17
N SER A 130 10.94 -4.68 11.77
CA SER A 130 9.74 -4.67 12.61
C SER A 130 9.92 -3.83 13.88
N SER A 131 11.11 -3.86 14.48
CA SER A 131 11.43 -3.11 15.69
C SER A 131 11.66 -1.62 15.43
N THR A 132 12.23 -1.27 14.27
CA THR A 132 12.48 0.13 13.88
C THR A 132 11.28 0.80 13.26
N LYS A 133 10.33 0.00 12.72
CA LYS A 133 9.04 0.51 12.26
C LYS A 133 8.28 0.93 13.50
N SER A 134 8.48 2.19 13.89
CA SER A 134 7.69 2.86 14.91
C SER A 134 6.25 2.53 14.60
N LYS A 135 5.59 1.84 15.53
CA LYS A 135 4.14 1.69 15.56
C LYS A 135 3.64 3.12 15.40
N ASP A 136 3.17 3.50 14.21
CA ASP A 136 2.51 4.77 13.98
C ASP A 136 1.38 4.81 15.01
N LYS A 137 1.69 5.42 16.16
CA LYS A 137 0.74 5.72 17.20
C LYS A 137 -0.26 6.58 16.46
N GLY A 138 -1.47 6.03 16.32
CA GLY A 138 -2.56 6.66 15.61
C GLY A 138 -2.55 8.15 15.90
N LYS A 139 -2.64 8.94 14.84
CA LYS A 139 -2.80 10.39 14.90
C LYS A 139 -4.09 10.66 15.67
N GLY A 140 -3.97 10.73 16.98
CA GLY A 140 -5.02 10.91 17.96
C GLY A 140 -4.83 12.26 18.61
N ARG A 141 -5.28 13.29 17.89
CA ARG A 141 -5.88 14.51 18.41
C ARG A 141 -6.57 15.22 17.27
#